data_AF-A0A8T2IJ47-F1
#
_entry.id   AF-A0A8T2IJ47-F1
#
_cell.length_a   1.000
_cell.length_b   1.000
_cell.length_c   1.000
_cell.angle_alpha   90.00
_cell.angle_beta   90.00
_cell.angle_gamma   90.00
#
_symmetry.space_group_name_H-M   'P 1'
#
loop_
_entity.id
_entity.type
_entity.pdbx_description
1 polymer ?
#
loop_
_entity_poly.entity_id
_entity_poly.type
_entity_poly.pdbx_seq_one_letter_code
_entity_poly.pdbx_strand_id
1 'polypeptide(L)'
;MILLEVNNRIIEEILTLKFDNAAAGNKPEAVEVTFADFDGVLYHISNPNGDKAKIMISISLKFYKELQDHGADEGLKKVYGNFLVQPESGYNVSLLYDLESLPSNKESVVHQAGKLKRNCFASVFEKYFKFQEEGKDGEKRAVIHYRDDETMYVEAKKDRVTVVFSTVFKDDDDVVIGKVFMQEFKEGRRASHTAPQVLFNHREPPLELKDTDAAVGDNIGYITFGVYSHSHEGKDVRLP
;
A
#
# COMPACT_ATOMS: atom_id res chain seq x y z
N MET A 1 17.64 -10.75 0.41
CA MET A 1 16.55 -10.02 -0.27
C MET A 1 16.82 -8.54 -0.08
N ILE A 2 17.06 -7.76 -1.15
CA ILE A 2 17.41 -6.33 -1.06
C ILE A 2 16.16 -5.46 -1.05
N LEU A 3 15.22 -5.70 -1.98
CA LEU A 3 13.92 -5.05 -2.00
C LEU A 3 12.91 -5.87 -1.21
N LEU A 4 12.04 -5.20 -0.45
CA LEU A 4 10.93 -5.86 0.24
C LEU A 4 9.95 -6.46 -0.78
N GLU A 5 9.36 -7.59 -0.40
CA GLU A 5 8.27 -8.20 -1.16
C GLU A 5 6.98 -7.41 -0.94
N VAL A 6 6.14 -7.35 -1.98
CA VAL A 6 4.91 -6.56 -1.99
C VAL A 6 3.70 -7.42 -1.63
N ASN A 7 3.73 -8.69 -2.01
CA ASN A 7 2.71 -9.68 -1.72
C ASN A 7 2.88 -10.23 -0.30
N ASN A 8 1.77 -10.42 0.39
CA ASN A 8 1.75 -11.09 1.67
C ASN A 8 1.80 -12.62 1.47
N ARG A 9 2.92 -13.23 1.87
CA ARG A 9 3.14 -14.67 1.72
C ARG A 9 2.12 -15.53 2.46
N ILE A 10 1.68 -15.10 3.65
CA ILE A 10 0.72 -15.86 4.46
C ILE A 10 -0.61 -16.00 3.71
N ILE A 11 -1.08 -14.91 3.10
CA ILE A 11 -2.28 -14.92 2.24
C ILE A 11 -2.09 -15.88 1.07
N GLU A 12 -0.98 -15.75 0.33
CA GLU A 12 -0.75 -16.55 -0.87
C GLU A 12 -0.62 -18.05 -0.56
N GLU A 13 0.14 -18.42 0.47
CA GLU A 13 0.36 -19.80 0.88
C GLU A 13 -0.94 -20.47 1.36
N ILE A 14 -1.71 -19.80 2.22
CA ILE A 14 -2.99 -20.34 2.72
C ILE A 14 -3.97 -20.51 1.57
N LEU A 15 -4.14 -19.50 0.72
CA LEU A 15 -5.13 -19.54 -0.35
C LEU A 15 -4.75 -20.56 -1.42
N THR A 16 -3.47 -20.67 -1.77
CA THR A 16 -2.95 -21.71 -2.68
C THR A 16 -3.26 -23.10 -2.13
N LEU A 17 -2.89 -23.37 -0.88
CA LEU A 17 -3.15 -24.67 -0.24
C LEU A 17 -4.64 -25.03 -0.25
N LYS A 18 -5.52 -24.07 0.04
CA LYS A 18 -6.95 -24.31 0.09
C LYS A 18 -7.55 -24.52 -1.30
N PHE A 19 -7.10 -23.77 -2.30
CA PHE A 19 -7.53 -23.93 -3.69
C PHE A 19 -7.07 -25.25 -4.30
N ASP A 20 -5.85 -25.68 -4.00
CA ASP A 20 -5.30 -26.95 -4.50
C ASP A 20 -6.03 -28.14 -3.87
N ASN A 21 -6.30 -28.10 -2.56
CA ASN A 21 -7.09 -29.12 -1.89
C ASN A 21 -8.52 -29.21 -2.45
N ALA A 22 -9.19 -28.08 -2.64
CA ALA A 22 -10.53 -28.05 -3.21
C ALA A 22 -10.53 -28.60 -4.65
N ALA A 23 -9.52 -28.26 -5.46
CA ALA A 23 -9.38 -28.76 -6.82
C ALA A 23 -9.09 -30.27 -6.91
N ALA A 24 -8.43 -30.84 -5.90
CA ALA A 24 -8.22 -32.27 -5.76
C ALA A 24 -9.49 -33.02 -5.28
N GLY A 25 -10.58 -32.31 -4.98
CA GLY A 25 -11.80 -32.89 -4.43
C GLY A 25 -11.67 -33.30 -2.96
N ASN A 26 -10.66 -32.79 -2.25
CA ASN A 26 -10.49 -33.03 -0.82
C ASN A 26 -11.58 -32.30 -0.03
N LYS A 27 -11.93 -32.85 1.13
CA LYS A 27 -12.91 -32.23 2.02
C LYS A 27 -12.42 -30.85 2.51
N PRO A 28 -13.22 -29.79 2.45
CA PRO A 28 -12.82 -28.48 2.94
C PRO A 28 -12.49 -28.51 4.44
N GLU A 29 -11.30 -28.01 4.77
CA GLU A 29 -10.80 -27.91 6.13
C GLU A 29 -11.00 -26.49 6.69
N ALA A 30 -11.25 -26.41 7.99
CA ALA A 30 -11.39 -25.13 8.66
C ALA A 30 -10.11 -24.27 8.54
N VAL A 31 -10.26 -22.96 8.58
CA VAL A 31 -9.17 -21.98 8.66
C VAL A 31 -9.60 -20.84 9.56
N GLU A 32 -8.68 -20.42 10.42
CA GLU A 32 -8.84 -19.33 11.38
C GLU A 32 -7.44 -18.81 11.69
N VAL A 33 -7.05 -17.71 11.06
CA VAL A 33 -5.69 -17.16 11.16
C VAL A 33 -5.76 -15.66 11.27
N THR A 34 -5.17 -15.11 12.34
CA THR A 34 -4.96 -13.66 12.51
C THR A 34 -3.47 -13.38 12.45
N PHE A 35 -3.06 -12.41 11.64
CA PHE A 35 -1.65 -12.03 11.46
C PHE A 35 -1.53 -10.57 11.06
N ALA A 36 -0.32 -10.01 11.17
CA ALA A 36 -0.05 -8.61 10.87
C ALA A 36 0.80 -8.46 9.60
N ASP A 37 0.90 -7.22 9.13
CA ASP A 37 1.81 -6.76 8.09
C ASP A 37 2.43 -5.41 8.55
N PHE A 38 3.33 -4.83 7.76
CA PHE A 38 3.92 -3.53 8.07
C PHE A 38 2.84 -2.44 8.21
N ASP A 39 3.19 -1.33 8.85
CA ASP A 39 2.31 -0.15 9.04
C ASP A 39 1.09 -0.39 9.93
N GLY A 40 1.20 -1.36 10.84
CA GLY A 40 0.13 -1.67 11.81
C GLY A 40 -1.11 -2.29 11.16
N VAL A 41 -0.97 -2.88 9.98
CA VAL A 41 -2.03 -3.59 9.28
C VAL A 41 -2.29 -4.93 9.97
N LEU A 42 -3.58 -5.26 10.12
CA LEU A 42 -4.03 -6.54 10.66
C LEU A 42 -4.87 -7.28 9.61
N TYR A 43 -4.59 -8.56 9.43
CA TYR A 43 -5.35 -9.47 8.59
C TYR A 43 -6.05 -10.54 9.41
N HIS A 44 -7.16 -11.02 8.85
CA HIS A 44 -7.90 -12.16 9.35
C HIS A 44 -8.35 -13.05 8.20
N ILE A 45 -8.05 -14.35 8.29
CA ILE A 45 -8.52 -15.35 7.34
C ILE A 45 -9.36 -16.35 8.11
N SER A 46 -10.63 -16.48 7.72
CA SER A 46 -11.60 -17.31 8.44
C SER A 46 -12.62 -17.98 7.52
N ASN A 47 -13.38 -18.92 8.07
CA ASN A 47 -14.58 -19.45 7.44
C ASN A 47 -15.82 -18.69 7.95
N PRO A 48 -16.44 -17.81 7.16
CA PRO A 48 -17.56 -17.00 7.63
C PRO A 48 -18.74 -17.90 8.01
N ASN A 49 -19.35 -17.64 9.17
CA ASN A 49 -20.44 -18.44 9.74
C ASN A 49 -20.10 -19.94 9.94
N GLY A 50 -18.82 -20.30 9.98
CA GLY A 50 -18.37 -21.69 10.06
C GLY A 50 -18.48 -22.49 8.76
N ASP A 51 -18.82 -21.84 7.64
CA ASP A 51 -18.92 -22.48 6.32
C ASP A 51 -17.52 -22.77 5.76
N LYS A 52 -17.07 -24.02 5.87
CA LYS A 52 -15.74 -24.45 5.44
C LYS A 52 -15.52 -24.38 3.92
N ALA A 53 -16.60 -24.29 3.14
CA ALA A 53 -16.50 -24.10 1.69
C ALA A 53 -16.13 -22.65 1.32
N LYS A 54 -16.20 -21.71 2.27
CA LYS A 54 -15.93 -20.29 2.03
C LYS A 54 -14.72 -19.82 2.81
N ILE A 55 -13.87 -19.05 2.16
CA ILE A 55 -12.71 -18.42 2.79
C ILE A 55 -12.89 -16.92 2.69
N MET A 56 -12.96 -16.26 3.84
CA MET A 56 -12.95 -14.81 3.94
C MET A 56 -11.54 -14.35 4.30
N ILE A 57 -11.05 -13.32 3.60
CA ILE A 57 -9.80 -12.62 3.90
C ILE A 57 -10.14 -11.16 4.17
N SER A 58 -9.96 -10.72 5.40
CA SER A 58 -10.28 -9.38 5.86
C SER A 58 -9.02 -8.62 6.23
N ILE A 59 -8.98 -7.32 5.94
CA ILE A 59 -7.86 -6.41 6.26
C ILE A 59 -8.39 -5.21 7.05
N SER A 60 -7.64 -4.83 8.09
CA SER A 60 -7.87 -3.66 8.93
C SER A 60 -6.68 -2.72 8.85
N LEU A 61 -6.95 -1.45 8.51
CA LEU A 61 -6.00 -0.35 8.45
C LEU A 61 -6.62 0.86 9.16
N LYS A 62 -5.89 1.43 10.12
CA LYS A 62 -6.35 2.58 10.91
C LYS A 62 -6.70 3.80 10.03
N PHE A 63 -5.99 3.96 8.93
CA PHE A 63 -6.10 5.08 7.98
C PHE A 63 -6.94 4.76 6.73
N TYR A 64 -7.72 3.65 6.72
CA TYR A 64 -8.49 3.29 5.54
C TYR A 64 -9.49 4.38 5.11
N LYS A 65 -10.03 5.13 6.07
CA LYS A 65 -10.98 6.21 5.76
C LYS A 65 -10.36 7.30 4.90
N GLU A 66 -9.09 7.62 5.15
CA GLU A 66 -8.34 8.61 4.37
C GLU A 66 -8.11 8.09 2.94
N LEU A 67 -7.76 6.80 2.79
CA LEU A 67 -7.67 6.17 1.47
C LEU A 67 -9.01 6.15 0.72
N GLN A 68 -10.11 5.94 1.43
CA GLN A 68 -11.46 5.94 0.87
C GLN A 68 -11.82 7.31 0.28
N ASP A 69 -11.43 8.40 0.94
CA ASP A 69 -11.63 9.77 0.44
C ASP A 69 -10.81 10.06 -0.85
N HIS A 70 -9.86 9.17 -1.17
CA HIS A 70 -9.09 9.16 -2.41
C HIS A 70 -9.45 8.01 -3.38
N GLY A 71 -10.60 7.35 -3.18
CA GLY A 71 -11.18 6.41 -4.15
C GLY A 71 -10.76 4.95 -3.98
N ALA A 72 -10.39 4.53 -2.76
CA ALA A 72 -10.03 3.14 -2.47
C ALA A 72 -11.12 2.14 -2.85
N ASP A 73 -12.38 2.41 -2.53
CA ASP A 73 -13.49 1.48 -2.78
C ASP A 73 -13.69 1.21 -4.27
N GLU A 74 -13.65 2.26 -5.11
CA GLU A 74 -13.76 2.12 -6.57
C GLU A 74 -12.55 1.38 -7.16
N GLY A 75 -11.35 1.65 -6.65
CA GLY A 75 -10.12 0.95 -7.04
C GLY A 75 -10.21 -0.54 -6.73
N LEU A 76 -10.55 -0.88 -5.48
CA LEU A 76 -10.69 -2.26 -5.03
C LEU A 76 -11.79 -3.01 -5.78
N LYS A 77 -12.91 -2.36 -6.06
CA LYS A 77 -14.00 -2.97 -6.85
C LYS A 77 -13.55 -3.31 -8.27
N LYS A 78 -12.70 -2.50 -8.90
CA LYS A 78 -12.13 -2.81 -10.23
C LYS A 78 -11.17 -4.00 -10.18
N VAL A 79 -10.37 -4.11 -9.11
CA VAL A 79 -9.37 -5.17 -8.96
C VAL A 79 -10.00 -6.51 -8.57
N TYR A 80 -10.88 -6.51 -7.57
CA TYR A 80 -11.40 -7.73 -6.95
C TYR A 80 -12.78 -8.14 -7.45
N GLY A 81 -13.54 -7.21 -8.06
CA GLY A 81 -14.83 -7.50 -8.68
C GLY A 81 -15.77 -8.25 -7.74
N ASN A 82 -16.14 -9.47 -8.14
CA ASN A 82 -17.09 -10.31 -7.40
C ASN A 82 -16.51 -10.92 -6.12
N PHE A 83 -15.19 -10.91 -5.94
CA PHE A 83 -14.57 -11.38 -4.70
C PHE A 83 -14.72 -10.37 -3.56
N LEU A 84 -14.91 -9.07 -3.88
CA LEU A 84 -15.10 -8.03 -2.89
C LEU A 84 -16.51 -8.10 -2.31
N VAL A 85 -16.62 -8.28 -1.00
CA VAL A 85 -17.90 -8.39 -0.28
C VAL A 85 -18.03 -7.32 0.81
N GLN A 86 -19.14 -7.34 1.53
CA GLN A 86 -19.29 -6.48 2.71
C GLN A 86 -18.19 -6.79 3.74
N PRO A 87 -17.51 -5.76 4.29
CA PRO A 87 -16.44 -5.98 5.26
C PRO A 87 -16.91 -6.74 6.49
N GLU A 88 -16.04 -7.63 6.98
CA GLU A 88 -16.16 -8.27 8.27
C GLU A 88 -16.17 -7.20 9.38
N SER A 89 -16.94 -7.44 10.45
CA SER A 89 -16.99 -6.52 11.58
C SER A 89 -15.60 -6.31 12.19
N GLY A 90 -15.17 -5.05 12.32
CA GLY A 90 -13.83 -4.70 12.81
C GLY A 90 -12.75 -4.58 11.72
N TYR A 91 -13.09 -4.87 10.46
CA TYR A 91 -12.22 -4.77 9.30
C TYR A 91 -12.75 -3.75 8.29
N ASN A 92 -11.90 -3.31 7.39
CA ASN A 92 -12.24 -2.27 6.41
C ASN A 92 -12.62 -2.85 5.05
N VAL A 93 -11.97 -3.96 4.65
CA VAL A 93 -12.17 -4.62 3.36
C VAL A 93 -12.16 -6.13 3.58
N SER A 94 -13.08 -6.84 2.92
CA SER A 94 -13.12 -8.30 2.95
C SER A 94 -13.29 -8.89 1.55
N LEU A 95 -12.48 -9.91 1.26
CA LEU A 95 -12.57 -10.73 0.06
C LEU A 95 -13.16 -12.09 0.43
N LEU A 96 -14.05 -12.61 -0.40
CA LEU A 96 -14.68 -13.92 -0.20
C LEU A 96 -14.37 -14.83 -1.39
N TYR A 97 -13.88 -16.03 -1.09
CA TYR A 97 -13.60 -17.07 -2.06
C TYR A 97 -14.44 -18.30 -1.77
N ASP A 98 -15.14 -18.79 -2.79
CA ASP A 98 -15.94 -20.00 -2.73
C ASP A 98 -15.15 -21.18 -3.30
N LEU A 99 -14.88 -22.19 -2.47
CA LEU A 99 -14.13 -23.38 -2.85
C LEU A 99 -14.95 -24.32 -3.75
N GLU A 100 -16.27 -24.18 -3.81
CA GLU A 100 -17.13 -24.91 -4.74
C GLU A 100 -17.17 -24.25 -6.12
N SER A 101 -16.76 -22.99 -6.22
CA SER A 101 -16.72 -22.21 -7.46
C SER A 101 -15.36 -21.56 -7.68
N LEU A 102 -14.33 -22.41 -7.83
CA LEU A 102 -12.96 -21.93 -8.04
C LEU A 102 -12.80 -21.19 -9.38
N PRO A 103 -12.02 -20.10 -9.41
CA PRO A 103 -11.69 -19.41 -10.65
C PRO A 103 -10.78 -20.29 -11.54
N SER A 104 -10.87 -20.10 -12.86
CA SER A 104 -10.00 -20.79 -13.82
C SER A 104 -8.54 -20.35 -13.71
N ASN A 105 -8.28 -19.11 -13.29
CA ASN A 105 -6.95 -18.49 -13.16
C ASN A 105 -6.49 -18.37 -11.69
N LYS A 106 -6.50 -19.50 -10.96
CA LYS A 106 -6.21 -19.56 -9.51
C LYS A 106 -4.95 -18.77 -9.09
N GLU A 107 -3.82 -18.98 -9.76
CA GLU A 107 -2.54 -18.35 -9.42
C GLU A 107 -2.62 -16.81 -9.48
N SER A 108 -3.30 -16.27 -10.51
CA SER A 108 -3.51 -14.83 -10.65
C SER A 108 -4.40 -14.28 -9.54
N VAL A 109 -5.47 -14.99 -9.18
CA VAL A 109 -6.39 -14.60 -8.10
C VAL A 109 -5.68 -14.63 -6.75
N VAL A 110 -4.90 -15.67 -6.48
CA VAL A 110 -4.07 -15.78 -5.27
C VAL A 110 -3.09 -14.61 -5.18
N HIS A 111 -2.39 -14.32 -6.28
CA HIS A 111 -1.42 -13.22 -6.31
C HIS A 111 -2.07 -11.84 -6.08
N GLN A 112 -3.29 -11.62 -6.61
CA GLN A 112 -4.05 -10.41 -6.34
C GLN A 112 -4.53 -10.33 -4.88
N ALA A 113 -4.91 -11.45 -4.27
CA ALA A 113 -5.25 -11.50 -2.84
C ALA A 113 -4.04 -11.12 -1.98
N GLY A 114 -2.85 -11.64 -2.32
CA GLY A 114 -1.59 -11.30 -1.64
C GLY A 114 -1.24 -9.81 -1.70
N LYS A 115 -1.75 -9.07 -2.69
CA LYS A 115 -1.53 -7.62 -2.86
C LYS A 115 -2.58 -6.74 -2.20
N LEU A 116 -3.41 -7.27 -1.30
CA LEU A 116 -4.54 -6.53 -0.72
C LEU A 116 -4.17 -5.19 -0.08
N LYS A 117 -3.15 -5.16 0.79
CA LYS A 117 -2.62 -3.88 1.33
C LYS A 117 -2.18 -2.93 0.22
N ARG A 118 -1.35 -3.39 -0.72
CA ARG A 118 -0.87 -2.56 -1.84
C ARG A 118 -2.03 -1.97 -2.63
N ASN A 119 -3.05 -2.76 -2.90
CA ASN A 119 -4.21 -2.32 -3.68
C ASN A 119 -5.11 -1.36 -2.90
N CYS A 120 -5.14 -1.42 -1.57
CA CYS A 120 -5.77 -0.37 -0.75
C CYS A 120 -5.06 0.99 -0.92
N PHE A 121 -3.72 0.98 -0.94
CA PHE A 121 -2.92 2.20 -1.15
C PHE A 121 -2.92 2.71 -2.59
N ALA A 122 -3.11 1.85 -3.58
CA ALA A 122 -2.94 2.21 -5.00
C ALA A 122 -3.84 3.38 -5.44
N SER A 123 -5.05 3.48 -4.90
CA SER A 123 -6.05 4.48 -5.31
C SER A 123 -5.58 5.92 -5.15
N VAL A 124 -4.88 6.24 -4.06
CA VAL A 124 -4.38 7.60 -3.84
C VAL A 124 -3.36 7.95 -4.93
N PHE A 125 -2.43 7.06 -5.25
CA PHE A 125 -1.44 7.31 -6.30
C PHE A 125 -2.07 7.43 -7.68
N GLU A 126 -2.97 6.52 -8.04
CA GLU A 126 -3.68 6.57 -9.33
C GLU A 126 -4.44 7.88 -9.51
N LYS A 127 -5.08 8.40 -8.45
CA LYS A 127 -5.77 9.69 -8.46
C LYS A 127 -4.82 10.85 -8.77
N TYR A 128 -3.66 10.93 -8.12
CA TYR A 128 -2.72 12.05 -8.35
C TYR A 128 -1.92 11.90 -9.65
N PHE A 129 -1.62 10.68 -10.10
CA PHE A 129 -1.06 10.47 -11.44
C PHE A 129 -2.03 10.97 -12.51
N LYS A 130 -3.32 10.65 -12.37
CA LYS A 130 -4.35 11.16 -13.27
C LYS A 130 -4.49 12.69 -13.23
N PHE A 131 -4.43 13.31 -12.04
CA PHE A 131 -4.42 14.78 -11.94
C PHE A 131 -3.25 15.39 -12.71
N GLN A 132 -2.05 14.81 -12.58
CA GLN A 132 -0.87 15.27 -13.30
C GLN A 132 -1.01 15.08 -14.82
N GLU A 133 -1.51 13.93 -15.28
CA GLU A 133 -1.76 13.64 -16.71
C GLU A 133 -2.78 14.61 -17.33
N GLU A 134 -3.85 14.94 -16.60
CA GLU A 134 -4.88 15.88 -17.04
C GLU A 134 -4.45 17.35 -16.90
N GLY A 135 -3.27 17.62 -16.35
CA GLY A 135 -2.76 18.98 -16.11
C GLY A 135 -3.53 19.74 -15.03
N LYS A 136 -4.20 19.03 -14.11
CA LYS A 136 -4.90 19.61 -12.96
C LYS A 136 -3.90 19.96 -11.88
N ASP A 137 -3.50 21.23 -11.87
CA ASP A 137 -2.60 21.82 -10.88
C ASP A 137 -3.40 22.50 -9.75
N GLY A 138 -2.84 22.54 -8.55
CA GLY A 138 -3.45 23.18 -7.37
C GLY A 138 -4.57 22.39 -6.69
N GLU A 139 -4.77 21.12 -7.05
CA GLU A 139 -5.68 20.23 -6.34
C GLU A 139 -5.22 20.01 -4.88
N LYS A 140 -6.18 19.84 -3.97
CA LYS A 140 -5.85 19.58 -2.55
C LYS A 140 -5.03 18.28 -2.45
N ARG A 141 -3.86 18.36 -1.81
CA ARG A 141 -3.00 17.20 -1.52
C ARG A 141 -3.69 16.14 -0.67
N ALA A 142 -3.24 14.90 -0.79
CA ALA A 142 -3.62 13.83 0.13
C ALA A 142 -2.70 13.87 1.34
N VAL A 143 -3.27 13.53 2.49
CA VAL A 143 -2.56 13.34 3.76
C VAL A 143 -3.02 11.99 4.29
N ILE A 144 -2.11 11.02 4.35
CA ILE A 144 -2.38 9.65 4.78
C ILE A 144 -1.50 9.35 6.00
N HIS A 145 -2.12 9.15 7.16
CA HIS A 145 -1.44 8.80 8.41
C HIS A 145 -1.19 7.29 8.46
N TYR A 146 -0.25 6.82 7.62
CA TYR A 146 0.00 5.39 7.43
C TYR A 146 0.53 4.70 8.69
N ARG A 147 1.05 5.46 9.68
CA ARG A 147 1.35 4.99 11.04
C ARG A 147 0.89 6.06 12.04
N ASP A 148 0.85 5.70 13.32
CA ASP A 148 0.32 6.58 14.38
C ASP A 148 1.08 7.91 14.50
N ASP A 149 2.38 7.93 14.14
CA ASP A 149 3.25 9.11 14.20
C ASP A 149 3.99 9.40 12.89
N GLU A 150 3.58 8.79 11.77
CA GLU A 150 4.17 9.01 10.46
C GLU A 150 3.09 9.37 9.43
N THR A 151 3.45 10.14 8.41
CA THR A 151 2.48 10.69 7.46
C THR A 151 3.03 10.73 6.05
N MET A 152 2.19 10.34 5.09
CA MET A 152 2.48 10.41 3.66
C MET A 152 1.65 11.53 3.02
N TYR A 153 2.31 12.41 2.29
CA TYR A 153 1.69 13.49 1.54
C TYR A 153 1.82 13.21 0.05
N VAL A 154 0.73 13.37 -0.71
CA VAL A 154 0.75 13.19 -2.17
C VAL A 154 0.17 14.43 -2.83
N GLU A 155 0.92 15.02 -3.75
CA GLU A 155 0.55 16.24 -4.45
C GLU A 155 0.90 16.15 -5.93
N ALA A 156 -0.04 16.50 -6.80
CA ALA A 156 0.20 16.62 -8.23
C ALA A 156 0.66 18.04 -8.53
N LYS A 157 1.76 18.17 -9.27
CA LYS A 157 2.24 19.42 -9.87
C LYS A 157 2.21 19.29 -11.38
N LYS A 158 2.35 20.39 -12.10
CA LYS A 158 2.32 20.40 -13.57
C LYS A 158 3.23 19.36 -14.26
N ASP A 159 4.45 19.15 -13.76
CA ASP A 159 5.47 18.31 -14.40
C ASP A 159 5.71 16.96 -13.72
N ARG A 160 5.15 16.75 -12.52
CA ARG A 160 5.45 15.59 -11.66
C ARG A 160 4.38 15.39 -10.61
N VAL A 161 4.32 14.19 -10.04
CA VAL A 161 3.69 13.93 -8.75
C VAL A 161 4.77 13.88 -7.68
N THR A 162 4.53 14.60 -6.58
CA THR A 162 5.42 14.64 -5.42
C THR A 162 4.82 13.78 -4.32
N VAL A 163 5.61 12.84 -3.81
CA VAL A 163 5.24 12.00 -2.66
C VAL A 163 6.23 12.28 -1.54
N VAL A 164 5.76 12.76 -0.41
CA VAL A 164 6.59 13.06 0.76
C VAL A 164 6.23 12.09 1.88
N PHE A 165 7.21 11.36 2.38
CA PHE A 165 7.09 10.56 3.59
C PHE A 165 7.71 11.31 4.76
N SER A 166 6.92 11.56 5.80
CA SER A 166 7.38 12.01 7.11
C SER A 166 7.50 10.78 8.00
N THR A 167 8.73 10.35 8.26
CA THR A 167 9.04 9.15 9.06
C THR A 167 9.75 9.52 10.36
N VAL A 168 9.57 8.68 11.38
CA VAL A 168 10.11 8.89 12.73
C VAL A 168 11.12 7.79 13.05
N PHE A 169 12.36 8.19 13.33
CA PHE A 169 13.41 7.29 13.82
C PHE A 169 13.29 7.15 15.33
N LYS A 170 12.99 5.94 15.82
CA LYS A 170 12.79 5.72 17.27
C LYS A 170 14.10 5.77 18.06
N ASP A 171 15.21 5.45 17.43
CA ASP A 171 16.55 5.51 18.00
C ASP A 171 17.33 6.70 17.39
N ASP A 172 18.13 7.38 18.21
CA ASP A 172 18.99 8.49 17.78
C ASP A 172 20.10 7.99 16.84
N ASP A 173 20.58 6.76 17.04
CA ASP A 173 21.60 6.16 16.17
C ASP A 173 21.02 5.85 14.78
N ASP A 174 19.74 5.46 14.71
CA ASP A 174 19.03 5.19 13.45
C ASP A 174 18.89 6.47 12.61
N VAL A 175 18.81 7.65 13.24
CA VAL A 175 18.83 8.93 12.53
C VAL A 175 20.14 9.10 11.75
N VAL A 176 21.27 8.75 12.37
CA VAL A 176 22.59 8.88 11.75
C VAL A 176 22.72 7.89 10.59
N ILE A 177 22.32 6.64 10.79
CA ILE A 177 22.35 5.61 9.75
C ILE A 177 21.42 6.00 8.59
N GLY A 178 20.19 6.41 8.89
CA GLY A 178 19.19 6.85 7.91
C GLY A 178 19.69 8.00 7.05
N LYS A 179 20.38 8.98 7.63
CA LYS A 179 21.03 10.08 6.88
C LYS A 179 22.04 9.58 5.85
N VAL A 180 22.85 8.58 6.19
CA VAL A 180 23.83 7.98 5.25
C VAL A 180 23.10 7.33 4.07
N PHE A 181 22.07 6.53 4.33
CA PHE A 181 21.25 5.95 3.26
C PHE A 181 20.59 7.02 2.38
N MET A 182 20.01 8.06 3.01
CA MET A 182 19.33 9.13 2.27
C MET A 182 20.28 9.98 1.42
N GLN A 183 21.54 10.15 1.85
CA GLN A 183 22.56 10.79 1.04
C GLN A 183 22.82 10.00 -0.26
N GLU A 184 22.93 8.68 -0.18
CA GLU A 184 23.08 7.83 -1.37
C GLU A 184 21.85 7.89 -2.28
N PHE A 185 20.64 7.89 -1.73
CA PHE A 185 19.41 8.04 -2.52
C PHE A 185 19.35 9.39 -3.26
N LYS A 186 19.76 10.47 -2.61
CA LYS A 186 19.84 11.81 -3.21
C LYS A 186 20.79 11.84 -4.41
N GLU A 187 21.87 11.05 -4.34
CA GLU A 187 22.86 10.90 -5.42
C GLU A 187 22.51 9.78 -6.43
N GLY A 188 21.42 9.04 -6.21
CA GLY A 188 21.06 7.84 -6.99
C GLY A 188 20.88 8.06 -8.49
N ARG A 189 20.59 9.29 -8.92
CA ARG A 189 20.54 9.67 -10.36
C ARG A 189 21.89 9.59 -11.07
N ARG A 190 23.01 9.48 -10.34
CA ARG A 190 24.32 9.16 -10.91
C ARG A 190 24.37 7.73 -11.46
N ALA A 191 23.65 6.79 -10.83
CA ALA A 191 23.56 5.41 -11.28
C ALA A 191 22.46 5.22 -12.34
N SER A 192 21.36 5.96 -12.24
CA SER A 192 20.25 5.90 -13.22
C SER A 192 19.64 7.27 -13.48
N HIS A 193 19.89 7.83 -14.65
CA HIS A 193 19.39 9.16 -15.03
C HIS A 193 17.86 9.25 -15.15
N THR A 194 17.17 8.12 -15.34
CA THR A 194 15.71 8.05 -15.49
C THR A 194 14.98 7.83 -14.16
N ALA A 195 15.71 7.66 -13.06
CA ALA A 195 15.12 7.44 -11.74
C ALA A 195 14.40 8.68 -11.19
N PRO A 196 13.37 8.49 -10.34
CA PRO A 196 12.74 9.59 -9.59
C PRO A 196 13.75 10.47 -8.86
N GLN A 197 13.43 11.74 -8.69
CA GLN A 197 14.25 12.62 -7.85
C GLN A 197 13.99 12.28 -6.40
N VAL A 198 15.03 12.15 -5.58
CA VAL A 198 14.90 11.99 -4.13
C VAL A 198 15.51 13.20 -3.44
N LEU A 199 14.75 13.80 -2.52
CA LEU A 199 15.23 14.83 -1.60
C LEU A 199 15.04 14.34 -0.18
N PHE A 200 15.88 14.84 0.72
CA PHE A 200 15.80 14.54 2.14
C PHE A 200 15.94 15.82 2.95
N ASN A 201 14.98 16.05 3.84
CA ASN A 201 14.97 17.14 4.81
C ASN A 201 14.96 16.53 6.22
N HIS A 202 15.90 16.97 7.05
CA HIS A 202 15.97 16.50 8.44
C HIS A 202 15.35 17.54 9.36
N ARG A 203 14.56 17.08 10.34
CA ARG A 203 13.85 17.85 11.38
C ARG A 203 12.69 18.69 10.90
N GLU A 204 12.89 19.46 9.85
CA GLU A 204 11.89 20.39 9.33
C GLU A 204 11.26 19.86 8.03
N PRO A 205 9.96 20.08 7.83
CA PRO A 205 9.29 19.74 6.59
C PRO A 205 9.86 20.54 5.40
N PRO A 206 9.75 20.01 4.16
CA PRO A 206 10.05 20.78 2.97
C PRO A 206 9.09 21.97 2.83
N LEU A 207 9.48 22.99 2.06
CA LEU A 207 8.74 24.25 1.95
C LEU A 207 7.28 24.05 1.51
N GLU A 208 7.00 23.03 0.70
CA GLU A 208 5.64 22.69 0.27
C GLU A 208 4.71 22.32 1.42
N LEU A 209 5.24 21.81 2.53
CA LEU A 209 4.48 21.38 3.72
C LEU A 209 4.55 22.38 4.88
N LYS A 210 5.15 23.57 4.69
CA LYS A 210 5.35 24.53 5.78
C LYS A 210 4.05 25.10 6.36
N ASP A 211 2.99 25.16 5.56
CA ASP A 211 1.67 25.68 5.96
C ASP A 211 0.71 24.57 6.43
N THR A 212 1.22 23.35 6.69
CA THR A 212 0.43 22.24 7.25
C THR A 212 0.79 21.97 8.70
N ASP A 213 0.10 21.02 9.31
CA ASP A 213 0.41 20.45 10.62
C ASP A 213 1.57 19.44 10.58
N ALA A 214 2.50 19.61 9.63
CA ALA A 214 3.64 18.72 9.46
C ALA A 214 4.55 18.78 10.69
N ALA A 215 4.81 17.61 11.29
CA ALA A 215 5.55 17.51 12.54
C ALA A 215 7.02 17.97 12.40
N VAL A 216 7.55 18.62 13.44
CA VAL A 216 8.97 19.02 13.51
C VAL A 216 9.61 18.30 14.68
N GLY A 217 10.82 17.79 14.50
CA GLY A 217 11.53 17.11 15.59
C GLY A 217 12.89 16.55 15.21
N ASP A 218 13.78 16.40 16.20
CA ASP A 218 15.14 15.91 15.97
C ASP A 218 15.20 14.49 15.42
N ASN A 219 14.15 13.70 15.63
CA ASN A 219 14.03 12.31 15.17
C ASN A 219 13.14 12.15 13.93
N ILE A 220 12.76 13.25 13.27
CA ILE A 220 11.90 13.24 12.10
C ILE A 220 12.73 13.43 10.83
N GLY A 221 12.42 12.62 9.82
CA GLY A 221 12.96 12.72 8.47
C GLY A 221 11.86 12.85 7.44
N TYR A 222 12.02 13.81 6.53
CA TYR A 222 11.15 13.99 5.38
C TYR A 222 11.86 13.51 4.12
N ILE A 223 11.27 12.54 3.44
CA ILE A 223 11.81 11.94 2.21
C ILE A 223 10.85 12.25 1.07
N THR A 224 11.32 13.01 0.09
CA THR A 224 10.49 13.48 -1.02
C THR A 224 10.89 12.79 -2.31
N PHE A 225 9.93 12.11 -2.93
CA PHE A 225 10.04 11.50 -4.25
C PHE A 225 9.32 12.36 -5.30
N GLY A 226 10.06 12.81 -6.31
CA GLY A 226 9.51 13.41 -7.52
C GLY A 226 9.33 12.37 -8.62
N VAL A 227 8.09 11.96 -8.86
CA VAL A 227 7.69 10.98 -9.87
C VAL A 227 7.21 11.70 -11.12
N TYR A 228 7.95 11.59 -12.22
CA TYR A 228 7.66 12.26 -13.49
C TYR A 228 6.81 11.39 -14.41
N SER A 229 6.16 11.98 -15.40
CA SER A 229 5.24 11.30 -16.34
C SER A 229 5.83 10.01 -16.95
N HIS A 230 7.05 10.08 -17.48
CA HIS A 230 7.74 8.92 -18.06
C HIS A 230 8.05 7.78 -17.07
N SER A 231 7.95 8.05 -15.77
CA SER A 231 8.19 7.10 -14.69
C SER A 231 6.93 6.35 -14.25
N HIS A 232 5.73 6.83 -14.57
CA HIS A 232 4.46 6.21 -14.16
C HIS A 232 3.57 5.76 -15.34
N GLU A 233 3.76 6.32 -16.53
CA GLU A 233 2.98 5.95 -17.72
C GLU A 233 3.20 4.47 -18.11
N GLY A 234 2.15 3.65 -17.94
CA GLY A 234 2.14 2.23 -18.30
C GLY A 234 3.09 1.33 -17.49
N LYS A 235 3.57 1.77 -16.33
CA LYS A 235 4.56 1.05 -15.51
C LYS A 235 4.09 0.82 -14.07
N ASP A 236 4.53 -0.29 -13.49
CA ASP A 236 4.42 -0.55 -12.06
C ASP A 236 5.42 0.35 -11.29
N VAL A 237 4.92 1.47 -10.75
CA VAL A 237 5.70 2.34 -9.86
C VAL A 237 5.76 1.68 -8.48
N ARG A 238 6.98 1.48 -7.97
CA ARG A 238 7.24 1.09 -6.57
C ARG A 238 7.95 2.23 -5.87
N LEU A 239 7.26 2.82 -4.90
CA LEU A 239 7.87 3.69 -3.91
C LEU A 239 8.17 2.84 -2.66
N PRO A 240 9.25 3.15 -1.93
CA PRO A 240 9.61 2.43 -0.71
C PRO A 240 8.51 2.52 0.35
#